data_AF-A0A959KGZ8-F1
#
_entry.id   AF-A0A959KGZ8-F1
#
_cell.length_a   1.000
_cell.length_b   1.000
_cell.length_c   1.000
_cell.angle_alpha   90.00
_cell.angle_beta   90.00
_cell.angle_gamma   90.00
#
_symmetry.space_group_name_H-M   'P 1'
#
loop_
_entity.id
_entity.type
_entity.pdbx_description
1 polymer ?
#
loop_
_entity_poly.entity_id
_entity_poly.type
_entity_poly.pdbx_seq_one_letter_code
_entity_poly.pdbx_strand_id
1 'polypeptide(L)'
;MARERRFEESELLFRFDRNWAVRKYDVHRYYDSLKSAGLKGVDFLAIRGGAELILLEVKNYRTRRRDRPFEPEVGRLHEPALFVDDLVRKVEDTVLGIQTIGQYLERKWAYRLVTPLLDLLSNGALDWGNWPFWRRAVRLLEAGRWRAVIWLELDASYPDIPSDRIPEVRKYLQSHLAERLQLHGVEVTLASLEDTKQWPGLEVCWFPDGQDP
;
A
#
# COMPACT_ATOMS: atom_id res chain seq x y z
N MET A 1 0.31 -14.65 22.40
CA MET A 1 -0.54 -13.46 22.19
C MET A 1 -0.04 -12.76 20.92
N ALA A 2 -0.87 -12.64 19.88
CA ALA A 2 -0.45 -12.01 18.63
C ALA A 2 -0.42 -10.48 18.80
N ARG A 3 0.67 -9.86 18.34
CA ARG A 3 1.05 -8.46 18.60
C ARG A 3 0.44 -7.56 17.52
N GLU A 4 -0.13 -6.42 17.94
CA GLU A 4 -0.44 -5.28 17.06
C GLU A 4 0.78 -4.96 16.18
N ARG A 5 0.55 -4.69 14.88
CA ARG A 5 1.65 -4.36 13.96
C ARG A 5 1.71 -2.86 13.74
N ARG A 6 2.91 -2.31 13.85
CA ARG A 6 3.17 -0.89 13.71
C ARG A 6 4.16 -0.68 12.58
N PHE A 7 3.84 0.25 11.69
CA PHE A 7 4.70 0.65 10.59
C PHE A 7 4.75 2.17 10.50
N GLU A 8 5.95 2.70 10.40
CA GLU A 8 6.18 4.11 10.13
C GLU A 8 6.39 4.30 8.64
N GLU A 9 5.62 5.19 8.02
CA GLU A 9 5.79 5.53 6.62
C GLU A 9 5.41 6.99 6.38
N SER A 10 6.28 7.74 5.72
CA SER A 10 6.06 9.16 5.42
C SER A 10 5.55 9.99 6.64
N GLU A 11 6.15 9.79 7.83
CA GLU A 11 5.78 10.45 9.11
C GLU A 11 4.38 10.10 9.66
N LEU A 12 3.77 9.06 9.13
CA LEU A 12 2.56 8.45 9.65
C LEU A 12 2.89 7.14 10.36
N LEU A 13 2.19 6.88 11.46
CA LEU A 13 2.20 5.61 12.17
C LEU A 13 0.94 4.83 11.83
N PHE A 14 1.11 3.73 11.09
CA PHE A 14 0.04 2.78 10.78
C PHE A 14 0.04 1.66 11.80
N ARG A 15 -1.08 1.46 12.48
CA ARG A 15 -1.31 0.36 13.42
C ARG A 15 -2.40 -0.55 12.89
N PHE A 16 -2.05 -1.80 12.70
CA PHE A 16 -2.96 -2.82 12.20
C PHE A 16 -3.26 -3.84 13.30
N ASP A 17 -4.54 -4.10 13.50
CA ASP A 17 -5.02 -5.13 14.41
C ASP A 17 -4.75 -6.54 13.85
N ARG A 18 -5.17 -7.55 14.62
CA ARG A 18 -4.96 -8.97 14.30
C ARG A 18 -5.71 -9.48 13.07
N ASN A 19 -6.68 -8.74 12.55
CA ASN A 19 -7.44 -9.12 11.36
C ASN A 19 -6.68 -8.79 10.06
N TRP A 20 -5.53 -8.15 10.19
CA TRP A 20 -4.70 -7.73 9.07
C TRP A 20 -3.38 -8.51 9.04
N ALA A 21 -3.04 -9.04 7.87
CA ALA A 21 -1.68 -9.48 7.58
C ALA A 21 -1.02 -8.43 6.67
N VAL A 22 0.04 -7.77 7.16
CA VAL A 22 0.67 -6.63 6.46
C VAL A 22 2.16 -6.86 6.26
N ARG A 23 2.66 -6.49 5.08
CA ARG A 23 4.08 -6.48 4.70
C ARG A 23 4.42 -5.15 4.04
N LYS A 24 5.52 -4.52 4.47
CA LYS A 24 6.18 -3.49 3.67
C LYS A 24 6.74 -4.15 2.41
N TYR A 25 6.30 -3.68 1.25
CA TYR A 25 6.61 -4.31 -0.02
C TYR A 25 8.01 -3.92 -0.50
N ASP A 26 8.35 -2.65 -0.34
CA ASP A 26 9.61 -2.01 -0.72
C ASP A 26 10.85 -2.53 0.05
N VAL A 27 10.65 -3.09 1.24
CA VAL A 27 11.71 -3.64 2.12
C VAL A 27 11.86 -5.17 1.98
N HIS A 28 10.95 -5.86 1.28
CA HIS A 28 10.97 -7.32 1.28
C HIS A 28 12.00 -7.91 0.30
N ARG A 29 12.75 -8.95 0.70
CA ARG A 29 13.81 -9.61 -0.11
C ARG A 29 13.45 -10.05 -1.54
N TYR A 30 12.16 -10.25 -1.82
CA TYR A 30 11.69 -10.63 -3.16
C TYR A 30 11.59 -9.40 -4.07
N TYR A 31 11.37 -8.24 -3.47
CA TYR A 31 11.32 -6.95 -4.13
C TYR A 31 12.72 -6.41 -4.41
N ASP A 32 13.76 -6.72 -3.63
CA ASP A 32 15.15 -6.33 -3.96
C ASP A 32 15.58 -6.74 -5.37
N SER A 33 15.24 -7.97 -5.79
CA SER A 33 15.52 -8.45 -7.16
C SER A 33 14.65 -7.79 -8.24
N LEU A 34 13.46 -7.29 -7.88
CA LEU A 34 12.55 -6.60 -8.79
C LEU A 34 12.89 -5.11 -8.91
N LYS A 35 13.38 -4.50 -7.84
CA LYS A 35 13.86 -3.12 -7.76
C LYS A 35 15.08 -2.93 -8.66
N SER A 36 15.98 -3.91 -8.75
CA SER A 36 17.09 -3.89 -9.72
C SER A 36 16.63 -3.91 -11.18
N ALA A 37 15.41 -4.36 -11.46
CA ALA A 37 14.80 -4.32 -12.79
C ALA A 37 14.00 -3.03 -13.06
N GLY A 38 14.03 -2.05 -12.14
CA GLY A 38 13.38 -0.75 -12.30
C GLY A 38 11.89 -0.70 -11.93
N LEU A 39 11.34 -1.77 -11.34
CA LEU A 39 9.94 -1.81 -10.89
C LEU A 39 9.77 -0.98 -9.61
N LYS A 40 8.75 -0.11 -9.56
CA LYS A 40 8.39 0.67 -8.36
C LYS A 40 7.14 0.07 -7.73
N GLY A 41 7.24 -0.37 -6.48
CA GLY A 41 6.13 -0.95 -5.75
C GLY A 41 5.35 0.08 -4.96
N VAL A 42 4.16 -0.32 -4.52
CA VAL A 42 3.46 0.33 -3.41
C VAL A 42 4.24 0.17 -2.10
N ASP A 43 3.97 0.97 -1.08
CA ASP A 43 4.66 0.87 0.21
C ASP A 43 4.22 -0.39 1.00
N PHE A 44 2.94 -0.74 0.99
CA PHE A 44 2.39 -1.86 1.76
C PHE A 44 1.54 -2.82 0.93
N LEU A 45 1.69 -4.11 1.22
CA LEU A 45 0.72 -5.15 0.91
C LEU A 45 -0.01 -5.57 2.19
N ALA A 46 -1.33 -5.51 2.16
CA ALA A 46 -2.16 -5.85 3.31
C ALA A 46 -3.26 -6.83 2.90
N ILE A 47 -3.51 -7.85 3.73
CA ILE A 47 -4.63 -8.77 3.56
C ILE A 47 -5.58 -8.57 4.73
N ARG A 48 -6.78 -8.09 4.45
CA ARG A 48 -7.82 -7.79 5.44
C ARG A 48 -8.78 -8.97 5.60
N GLY A 49 -8.95 -9.44 6.84
CA GLY A 49 -9.84 -10.55 7.19
C GLY A 49 -9.52 -11.85 6.47
N GLY A 50 -8.30 -11.99 5.93
CA GLY A 50 -7.93 -13.10 5.05
C GLY A 50 -8.69 -13.13 3.72
N ALA A 51 -9.42 -12.07 3.33
CA ALA A 51 -10.47 -12.12 2.32
C ALA A 51 -10.30 -11.10 1.19
N GLU A 52 -9.45 -10.10 1.38
CA GLU A 52 -9.24 -9.01 0.44
C GLU A 52 -7.79 -8.55 0.51
N LEU A 53 -7.17 -8.36 -0.67
CA LEU A 53 -5.83 -7.82 -0.79
C LEU A 53 -5.91 -6.31 -1.03
N ILE A 54 -5.15 -5.56 -0.26
CA ILE A 54 -5.05 -4.10 -0.32
C ILE A 54 -3.63 -3.75 -0.72
N LEU A 55 -3.48 -3.04 -1.84
CA LEU A 55 -2.23 -2.43 -2.28
C LEU A 55 -2.25 -0.99 -1.80
N LEU A 56 -1.44 -0.66 -0.81
CA LEU A 56 -1.49 0.63 -0.12
C LEU A 56 -0.22 1.44 -0.40
N GLU A 57 -0.38 2.56 -1.08
CA GLU A 57 0.66 3.56 -1.33
C GLU A 57 0.42 4.78 -0.45
N VAL A 58 1.47 5.29 0.19
CA VAL A 58 1.40 6.43 1.10
C VAL A 58 2.09 7.64 0.48
N LYS A 59 1.40 8.77 0.53
CA LYS A 59 1.88 10.08 0.12
C LYS A 59 1.48 11.11 1.16
N ASN A 60 2.48 11.65 1.86
CA ASN A 60 2.28 12.73 2.80
C ASN A 60 2.92 14.02 2.24
N TYR A 61 2.07 14.96 1.84
CA TYR A 61 2.48 16.27 1.33
C TYR A 61 2.25 17.38 2.36
N ARG A 62 2.20 17.03 3.65
CA ARG A 62 2.12 18.04 4.71
C ARG A 62 3.42 18.83 4.80
N THR A 63 3.30 20.14 5.02
CA THR A 63 4.46 21.02 5.23
C THR A 63 5.19 20.61 6.51
N ARG A 64 6.42 20.12 6.35
CA ARG A 64 7.33 19.84 7.47
C ARG A 64 7.83 21.17 8.04
N ARG A 65 8.02 21.25 9.36
CA ARG A 65 8.70 22.41 9.96
C ARG A 65 10.12 22.52 9.38
N ARG A 66 10.61 23.76 9.25
CA ARG A 66 11.86 24.20 8.57
C ARG A 66 13.14 23.44 8.94
N ASP A 67 13.09 22.64 9.98
CA ASP A 67 14.17 21.92 10.64
C ASP A 67 14.48 20.55 10.00
N ARG A 68 13.69 20.09 9.02
CA ARG A 68 14.01 18.93 8.15
C ARG A 68 14.22 19.39 6.70
N PRO A 69 15.42 19.22 6.10
CA PRO A 69 15.77 19.80 4.79
C PRO A 69 15.26 19.01 3.57
N PHE A 70 14.49 17.94 3.77
CA PHE A 70 13.87 17.22 2.64
C PHE A 70 12.51 17.84 2.37
N GLU A 71 12.48 18.77 1.44
CA GLU A 71 11.27 19.13 0.70
C GLU A 71 10.64 17.82 0.18
N PRO A 72 9.31 17.63 0.32
CA PRO A 72 8.61 16.54 -0.34
C PRO A 72 8.95 16.53 -1.85
N GLU A 73 8.68 15.47 -2.61
CA GLU A 73 8.79 15.54 -4.08
C GLU A 73 7.67 16.48 -4.62
N VAL A 74 7.84 17.79 -4.42
CA VAL A 74 6.84 18.85 -4.49
C VAL A 74 6.32 19.05 -5.92
N GLY A 75 7.20 18.84 -6.90
CA GLY A 75 6.92 19.10 -8.31
C GLY A 75 5.78 18.25 -8.89
N ARG A 76 5.48 17.06 -8.35
CA ARG A 76 4.56 16.13 -9.03
C ARG A 76 3.07 16.50 -8.88
N LEU A 77 2.68 17.20 -7.81
CA LEU A 77 1.29 17.65 -7.67
C LEU A 77 0.95 18.85 -8.59
N HIS A 78 1.95 19.56 -9.12
CA HIS A 78 1.75 20.59 -10.16
C HIS A 78 1.37 20.00 -11.51
N GLU A 79 1.68 18.72 -11.72
CA GLU A 79 1.32 17.96 -12.91
C GLU A 79 0.50 16.73 -12.49
N PRO A 80 -0.77 16.91 -12.08
CA PRO A 80 -1.61 15.83 -11.56
C PRO A 80 -1.69 14.61 -12.47
N ALA A 81 -1.60 14.80 -13.79
CA ALA A 81 -1.57 13.72 -14.77
C ALA A 81 -0.33 12.82 -14.61
N LEU A 82 0.87 13.41 -14.47
CA LEU A 82 2.10 12.64 -14.23
C LEU A 82 2.05 11.91 -12.89
N PHE A 83 1.49 12.56 -11.87
CA PHE A 83 1.32 11.93 -10.57
C PHE A 83 0.37 10.72 -10.62
N VAL A 84 -0.74 10.83 -11.36
CA VAL A 84 -1.65 9.71 -11.62
C VAL A 84 -0.91 8.58 -12.33
N ASP A 85 -0.18 8.88 -13.40
CA ASP A 85 0.57 7.86 -14.16
C ASP A 85 1.61 7.14 -13.29
N ASP A 86 2.31 7.86 -12.42
CA ASP A 86 3.26 7.28 -11.47
C ASP A 86 2.59 6.33 -10.47
N LEU A 87 1.42 6.71 -9.93
CA LEU A 87 0.66 5.87 -9.01
C LEU A 87 0.09 4.62 -9.70
N VAL A 88 -0.47 4.78 -10.90
CA VAL A 88 -0.96 3.67 -11.72
C VAL A 88 0.18 2.69 -11.98
N ARG A 89 1.34 3.19 -12.42
CA ARG A 89 2.53 2.37 -12.65
C ARG A 89 2.96 1.61 -11.40
N LYS A 90 2.95 2.26 -10.22
CA LYS A 90 3.28 1.59 -8.96
C LYS A 90 2.34 0.42 -8.65
N VAL A 91 1.05 0.61 -8.89
CA VAL A 91 0.04 -0.45 -8.72
C VAL A 91 0.29 -1.58 -9.71
N GLU A 92 0.48 -1.28 -10.99
CA GLU A 92 0.76 -2.26 -12.05
C GLU A 92 2.04 -3.07 -11.79
N ASP A 93 3.14 -2.39 -11.46
CA ASP A 93 4.43 -3.01 -11.13
C ASP A 93 4.30 -3.92 -9.88
N THR A 94 3.45 -3.53 -8.91
CA THR A 94 3.17 -4.35 -7.73
C THR A 94 2.39 -5.61 -8.09
N VAL A 95 1.36 -5.50 -8.92
CA VAL A 95 0.57 -6.62 -9.43
C VAL A 95 1.48 -7.62 -10.17
N LEU A 96 2.31 -7.11 -11.08
CA LEU A 96 3.29 -7.90 -11.81
C LEU A 96 4.29 -8.60 -10.86
N GLY A 97 4.76 -7.88 -9.83
CA GLY A 97 5.67 -8.43 -8.84
C GLY A 97 5.04 -9.56 -8.03
N ILE A 98 3.78 -9.42 -7.59
CA ILE A 98 3.03 -10.47 -6.89
C ILE A 98 2.92 -11.72 -7.77
N GLN A 99 2.54 -11.56 -9.05
CA GLN A 99 2.43 -12.67 -10.00
C GLN A 99 3.78 -13.36 -10.22
N THR A 100 4.85 -12.58 -10.40
CA THR A 100 6.21 -13.09 -10.57
C THR A 100 6.66 -13.90 -9.36
N ILE A 101 6.37 -13.41 -8.14
CA ILE A 101 6.64 -14.15 -6.89
C ILE A 101 5.83 -15.45 -6.85
N GLY A 102 4.56 -15.41 -7.25
CA GLY A 102 3.70 -16.60 -7.38
C GLY A 102 4.34 -17.67 -8.26
N GLN A 103 4.69 -17.31 -9.50
CA GLN A 103 5.36 -18.20 -10.45
C GLN A 103 6.70 -18.74 -9.89
N TYR A 104 7.46 -17.91 -9.19
CA TYR A 104 8.71 -18.32 -8.56
C TYR A 104 8.48 -19.35 -7.45
N LEU A 105 7.46 -19.16 -6.60
CA LEU A 105 7.14 -20.09 -5.52
C LEU A 105 6.66 -21.44 -6.06
N GLU A 106 5.85 -21.45 -7.12
CA GLU A 106 5.36 -22.69 -7.75
C GLU A 106 6.48 -23.56 -8.33
N ARG A 107 7.59 -22.96 -8.76
CA ARG A 107 8.77 -23.71 -9.22
C ARG A 107 9.50 -24.46 -8.11
N LYS A 108 9.25 -24.14 -6.83
CA LYS A 108 9.89 -24.83 -5.71
C LYS A 108 9.12 -26.09 -5.32
N TRP A 109 9.74 -27.25 -5.51
CA TRP A 109 9.15 -28.55 -5.17
C TRP A 109 8.70 -28.63 -3.70
N ALA A 110 9.49 -28.09 -2.76
CA ALA A 110 9.15 -28.09 -1.34
C ALA A 110 7.87 -27.27 -1.06
N TYR A 111 7.67 -26.16 -1.77
CA TYR A 111 6.46 -25.36 -1.67
C TYR A 111 5.24 -26.14 -2.17
N ARG A 112 5.36 -26.85 -3.29
CA ARG A 112 4.29 -27.71 -3.86
C ARG A 112 3.86 -28.86 -2.93
N LEU A 113 4.77 -29.36 -2.10
CA LEU A 113 4.45 -30.42 -1.13
C LEU A 113 3.73 -29.89 0.10
N VAL A 114 4.10 -28.69 0.58
CA VAL A 114 3.46 -28.10 1.77
C VAL A 114 2.17 -27.34 1.44
N THR A 115 1.92 -27.00 0.18
CA THR A 115 0.73 -26.23 -0.23
C THR A 115 -0.62 -26.78 0.30
N PRO A 116 -0.99 -28.06 0.18
CA PRO A 116 -2.27 -28.54 0.71
C PRO A 116 -2.39 -28.36 2.23
N LEU A 117 -1.29 -28.46 2.98
CA LEU A 117 -1.26 -28.21 4.42
C LEU A 117 -1.41 -26.71 4.74
N LEU A 118 -0.75 -25.85 3.97
CA LEU A 118 -0.87 -24.40 4.13
C LEU A 118 -2.30 -23.90 3.87
N ASP A 119 -3.04 -24.54 2.96
CA ASP A 119 -4.43 -24.17 2.66
C ASP A 119 -5.35 -24.41 3.84
N LEU A 120 -5.20 -25.57 4.50
CA LEU A 120 -5.99 -25.93 5.67
C LEU A 120 -5.76 -24.98 6.86
N LEU A 121 -4.53 -24.49 6.98
CA LEU A 121 -4.10 -23.60 8.07
C LEU A 121 -4.41 -22.12 7.80
N SER A 122 -4.60 -21.73 6.53
CA SER A 122 -4.73 -20.33 6.10
C SER A 122 -6.09 -19.66 6.37
N ASN A 123 -7.03 -20.36 7.03
CA ASN A 123 -8.40 -19.87 7.29
C ASN A 123 -8.52 -18.80 8.39
N GLY A 124 -7.41 -18.19 8.83
CA GLY A 124 -7.41 -17.12 9.83
C GLY A 124 -6.34 -16.08 9.57
N ALA A 125 -6.60 -14.83 10.01
CA ALA A 125 -5.73 -13.66 9.86
C ALA A 125 -4.42 -13.69 10.70
N LEU A 126 -3.95 -14.88 11.11
CA LEU A 126 -2.68 -15.02 11.81
C LEU A 126 -1.48 -14.77 10.88
N ASP A 127 -0.34 -14.39 11.45
CA ASP A 127 0.89 -14.12 10.71
C ASP A 127 1.58 -15.42 10.24
N TRP A 128 1.05 -16.04 9.20
CA TRP A 128 1.59 -17.28 8.66
C TRP A 128 2.77 -16.99 7.73
N GLY A 129 3.94 -16.61 8.27
CA GLY A 129 5.22 -16.56 7.54
C GLY A 129 5.23 -15.85 6.17
N ASN A 130 6.23 -16.15 5.35
CA ASN A 130 6.34 -15.53 4.02
C ASN A 130 5.51 -16.28 2.97
N TRP A 131 5.63 -17.60 2.86
CA TRP A 131 4.96 -18.36 1.78
C TRP A 131 3.42 -18.30 1.82
N PRO A 132 2.76 -18.49 2.96
CA PRO A 132 1.29 -18.41 3.03
C PRO A 132 0.76 -17.02 2.69
N PHE A 133 1.45 -15.95 3.12
CA PHE A 133 1.09 -14.58 2.75
C PHE A 133 1.10 -14.38 1.24
N TRP A 134 2.22 -14.67 0.58
CA TRP A 134 2.37 -14.49 -0.88
C TRP A 134 1.39 -15.35 -1.66
N ARG A 135 1.17 -16.60 -1.22
CA ARG A 135 0.16 -17.46 -1.83
C ARG A 135 -1.24 -16.87 -1.74
N ARG A 136 -1.60 -16.35 -0.56
CA ARG A 136 -2.91 -15.75 -0.36
C ARG A 136 -3.07 -14.48 -1.20
N ALA A 137 -2.03 -13.65 -1.28
CA ALA A 137 -1.99 -12.46 -2.12
C ALA A 137 -2.22 -12.82 -3.60
N VAL A 138 -1.48 -13.79 -4.15
CA VAL A 138 -1.66 -14.27 -5.54
C VAL A 138 -3.08 -14.73 -5.80
N ARG A 139 -3.66 -15.56 -4.91
CA ARG A 139 -5.04 -16.04 -5.06
C ARG A 139 -6.08 -14.93 -5.00
N LEU A 140 -5.90 -13.96 -4.11
CA LEU A 140 -6.82 -12.83 -3.99
C LEU A 140 -6.72 -11.93 -5.22
N LEU A 141 -5.52 -11.74 -5.75
CA LEU A 141 -5.26 -11.01 -6.98
C LEU A 141 -5.95 -11.69 -8.19
N GLU A 142 -5.73 -13.01 -8.37
CA GLU A 142 -6.34 -13.80 -9.45
C GLU A 142 -7.86 -13.88 -9.34
N ALA A 143 -8.40 -13.91 -8.12
CA ALA A 143 -9.84 -13.89 -7.87
C ALA A 143 -10.48 -12.50 -8.04
N GLY A 144 -9.71 -11.47 -8.38
CA GLY A 144 -10.20 -10.08 -8.47
C GLY A 144 -10.61 -9.49 -7.12
N ARG A 145 -10.19 -10.10 -6.01
CA ARG A 145 -10.53 -9.70 -4.63
C ARG A 145 -9.46 -8.78 -4.06
N TRP A 146 -9.21 -7.68 -4.75
CA TRP A 146 -8.19 -6.73 -4.37
C TRP A 146 -8.58 -5.30 -4.72
N ARG A 147 -8.00 -4.33 -3.99
CA ARG A 147 -8.21 -2.90 -4.20
C ARG A 147 -6.90 -2.12 -4.05
N ALA A 148 -6.79 -1.01 -4.76
CA ALA A 148 -5.71 -0.06 -4.58
C ALA A 148 -6.16 1.05 -3.62
N VAL A 149 -5.33 1.37 -2.64
CA VAL A 149 -5.57 2.44 -1.67
C VAL A 149 -4.41 3.42 -1.77
N ILE A 150 -4.73 4.66 -2.11
CA ILE A 150 -3.77 5.76 -2.10
C ILE A 150 -4.04 6.54 -0.82
N TRP A 151 -3.15 6.44 0.16
CA TRP A 151 -3.21 7.22 1.37
C TRP A 151 -2.56 8.58 1.13
N LEU A 152 -3.38 9.62 1.01
CA LEU A 152 -2.94 10.95 0.61
C LEU A 152 -3.26 11.98 1.69
N GLU A 153 -2.23 12.48 2.35
CA GLU A 153 -2.32 13.63 3.26
C GLU A 153 -1.96 14.92 2.51
N LEU A 154 -2.90 15.86 2.51
CA LEU A 154 -2.74 17.21 1.95
C LEU A 154 -3.01 18.21 3.07
N ASP A 155 -2.13 19.20 3.28
CA ASP A 155 -2.33 20.28 4.26
C ASP A 155 -2.47 21.62 3.53
N ALA A 156 -3.30 22.51 4.09
CA ALA A 156 -3.53 23.88 3.64
C ALA A 156 -2.26 24.75 3.68
N SER A 157 -1.28 24.40 4.53
CA SER A 157 -0.01 25.10 4.63
C SER A 157 1.02 24.71 3.57
N TYR A 158 0.66 23.85 2.60
CA TYR A 158 1.54 23.52 1.48
C TYR A 158 1.82 24.78 0.66
N PRO A 159 3.10 25.14 0.44
CA PRO A 159 3.45 26.45 -0.12
C PRO A 159 2.91 26.69 -1.53
N ASP A 160 2.61 25.63 -2.29
CA ASP A 160 2.37 25.73 -3.72
C ASP A 160 0.96 25.32 -4.19
N ILE A 161 0.09 24.86 -3.29
CA ILE A 161 -1.31 24.55 -3.58
C ILE A 161 -2.18 25.34 -2.61
N PRO A 162 -2.90 26.37 -3.09
CA PRO A 162 -3.87 27.08 -2.27
C PRO A 162 -4.87 26.11 -1.63
N SER A 163 -5.13 26.27 -0.32
CA SER A 163 -5.97 25.35 0.46
C SER A 163 -7.38 25.13 -0.10
N ASP A 164 -7.91 26.14 -0.81
CA ASP A 164 -9.19 26.13 -1.53
C ASP A 164 -9.20 25.19 -2.75
N ARG A 165 -8.03 24.85 -3.29
CA ARG A 165 -7.87 23.92 -4.43
C ARG A 165 -7.66 22.47 -4.02
N ILE A 166 -7.42 22.18 -2.74
CA ILE A 166 -7.23 20.81 -2.23
C ILE A 166 -8.42 19.89 -2.58
N PRO A 167 -9.69 20.30 -2.40
CA PRO A 167 -10.83 19.48 -2.79
C PRO A 167 -10.88 19.18 -4.29
N GLU A 168 -10.50 20.14 -5.13
CA GLU A 168 -10.45 19.98 -6.59
C GLU A 168 -9.37 18.98 -7.00
N VAL A 169 -8.17 19.09 -6.43
CA VAL A 169 -7.07 18.15 -6.67
C VAL A 169 -7.46 16.75 -6.22
N ARG A 170 -8.02 16.61 -5.01
CA ARG A 170 -8.49 15.31 -4.48
C ARG A 170 -9.53 14.68 -5.41
N LYS A 171 -10.50 15.47 -5.87
CA LYS A 171 -11.53 15.02 -6.81
C LYS A 171 -10.91 14.60 -8.15
N TYR A 172 -10.01 15.41 -8.71
CA TYR A 172 -9.30 15.10 -9.95
C TYR A 172 -8.56 13.76 -9.83
N LEU A 173 -7.76 13.58 -8.78
CA LEU A 173 -6.99 12.35 -8.54
C LEU A 173 -7.91 11.14 -8.40
N GLN A 174 -8.95 11.24 -7.57
CA GLN A 174 -9.89 10.15 -7.37
C GLN A 174 -10.56 9.73 -8.69
N SER A 175 -11.02 10.69 -9.51
CA SER A 175 -11.67 10.38 -10.79
C SER A 175 -10.71 9.76 -11.80
N HIS A 176 -9.50 10.29 -11.97
CA HIS A 176 -8.56 9.80 -12.99
C HIS A 176 -7.89 8.49 -12.57
N LEU A 177 -7.59 8.30 -11.28
CA LEU A 177 -7.11 7.03 -10.77
C LEU A 177 -8.19 5.95 -10.90
N ALA A 178 -9.43 6.28 -10.52
CA ALA A 178 -10.55 5.36 -10.70
C ALA A 178 -10.73 5.01 -12.18
N GLU A 179 -10.78 5.98 -13.09
CA GLU A 179 -10.90 5.71 -14.52
C GLU A 179 -9.79 4.78 -15.03
N ARG A 180 -8.53 5.11 -14.76
CA ARG A 180 -7.37 4.36 -15.27
C ARG A 180 -7.30 2.96 -14.69
N LEU A 181 -7.54 2.78 -13.39
CA LEU A 181 -7.46 1.46 -12.75
C LEU A 181 -8.77 0.65 -12.88
N GLN A 182 -9.92 1.30 -13.08
CA GLN A 182 -11.20 0.63 -13.37
C GLN A 182 -11.21 0.04 -14.78
N LEU A 183 -10.46 0.59 -15.74
CA LEU A 183 -10.18 -0.08 -17.02
C LEU A 183 -9.51 -1.46 -16.81
N HIS A 184 -8.84 -1.66 -15.67
CA HIS A 184 -8.27 -2.95 -15.25
C HIS A 184 -9.17 -3.73 -14.28
N GLY A 185 -10.41 -3.28 -14.04
CA GLY A 185 -11.38 -3.92 -13.15
C GLY A 185 -11.07 -3.72 -11.66
N VAL A 186 -10.29 -2.70 -11.30
CA VAL A 186 -9.76 -2.49 -9.95
C VAL A 186 -10.53 -1.40 -9.22
N GLU A 187 -10.91 -1.66 -7.96
CA GLU A 187 -11.46 -0.63 -7.08
C GLU A 187 -10.32 0.24 -6.52
N VAL A 188 -10.47 1.56 -6.61
CA VAL A 188 -9.49 2.53 -6.08
C VAL A 188 -10.12 3.42 -5.03
N THR A 189 -9.44 3.56 -3.91
CA THR A 189 -9.85 4.45 -2.83
C THR A 189 -8.73 5.43 -2.51
N LEU A 190 -9.02 6.72 -2.56
CA LEU A 190 -8.19 7.76 -1.97
C LEU A 190 -8.61 7.92 -0.51
N ALA A 191 -7.69 7.64 0.42
CA ALA A 191 -7.93 7.68 1.85
C ALA A 191 -7.00 8.71 2.52
N SER A 192 -7.40 9.17 3.69
CA SER A 192 -6.62 10.06 4.55
C SER A 192 -6.93 9.76 6.02
N LEU A 193 -6.26 10.45 6.95
CA LEU A 193 -6.49 10.33 8.39
C LEU A 193 -7.96 10.48 8.79
N GLU A 194 -8.70 11.36 8.11
CA GLU A 194 -10.13 11.56 8.33
C GLU A 194 -10.96 10.30 7.98
N ASP A 195 -10.48 9.50 7.04
CA ASP A 195 -11.13 8.29 6.54
C ASP A 195 -10.79 7.04 7.36
N THR A 196 -9.91 7.13 8.36
CA THR A 196 -9.45 5.97 9.17
C THR A 196 -10.61 5.14 9.73
N LYS A 197 -11.74 5.79 10.09
CA LYS A 197 -12.94 5.10 10.60
C LYS A 197 -13.58 4.15 9.59
N GLN A 198 -13.34 4.35 8.29
CA GLN A 198 -13.82 3.49 7.20
C GLN A 198 -12.97 2.21 7.05
N TRP A 199 -11.86 2.11 7.80
CA TRP A 199 -10.92 0.98 7.77
C TRP A 199 -10.86 0.28 9.13
N PRO A 200 -11.83 -0.59 9.47
CA PRO A 200 -11.85 -1.28 10.75
C PRO A 200 -10.56 -2.04 11.04
N GLY A 201 -10.00 -1.85 12.23
CA GLY A 201 -8.75 -2.48 12.65
C GLY A 201 -7.49 -1.83 12.09
N LEU A 202 -7.61 -0.72 11.36
CA LEU A 202 -6.51 0.16 10.99
C LEU A 202 -6.64 1.47 11.78
N GLU A 203 -5.63 1.80 12.57
CA GLU A 203 -5.46 3.13 13.14
C GLU A 203 -4.29 3.81 12.45
N VAL A 204 -4.47 5.06 12.03
CA VAL A 204 -3.39 5.88 11.49
C VAL A 204 -3.34 7.15 12.30
N CYS A 205 -2.15 7.51 12.75
CA CYS A 205 -1.91 8.78 13.41
C CYS A 205 -0.59 9.37 12.95
N TRP A 206 -0.40 10.65 13.24
CA TRP A 206 0.89 11.28 13.07
C TRP A 206 1.92 10.59 13.97
N PHE A 207 3.08 10.29 13.40
CA PHE A 207 4.22 9.93 14.24
C PHE A 207 4.64 11.19 15.01
N PRO A 208 4.71 11.16 16.36
CA PRO A 208 5.05 12.35 17.12
C PRO A 208 6.47 12.81 16.79
N ASP A 209 6.61 14.10 16.48
CA ASP A 209 7.92 14.73 16.32
C ASP A 209 8.75 14.53 17.60
N GLY A 210 9.86 13.80 17.49
CA GLY A 210 10.90 13.76 18.53
C GLY A 210 10.88 12.59 19.51
N GLN A 211 10.32 11.43 19.15
CA GLN A 211 10.68 10.17 19.82
C GLN A 211 11.38 9.25 18.82
N ASP A 212 12.70 9.12 18.97
CA ASP A 212 13.44 7.97 18.42
C ASP A 212 12.92 6.67 19.08
N PRO A 213 12.95 5.53 18.37
CA PRO A 213 12.52 4.23 18.88
C PRO A 213 13.28 3.74 20.12
#